data_AF-A0A955WA55-F1
#
_entry.id   AF-A0A955WA55-F1
#
_cell.length_a   1.000
_cell.length_b   1.000
_cell.length_c   1.000
_cell.angle_alpha   90.00
_cell.angle_beta   90.00
_cell.angle_gamma   90.00
#
_symmetry.space_group_name_H-M   'P 1'
#
loop_
_entity.id
_entity.type
_entity.pdbx_description
1 polymer ?
#
loop_
_entity_poly.entity_id
_entity_poly.type
_entity_poly.pdbx_seq_one_letter_code
_entity_poly.pdbx_strand_id
1 'polypeptide(L)' 'METPRVHVPTLQEEVAPYVNLSHVERATMLRAVCRAGVRMAMARPDTAQVFAHRDPLSAATEAQLACLMREFRSA' A
#
# COMPACT_ATOMS: atom_id res chain seq x y z
N MET A 1 -4.20 -26.64 -28.99
CA MET A 1 -4.86 -25.75 -28.01
C MET A 1 -3.77 -24.92 -27.36
N GLU A 2 -3.66 -23.64 -27.73
CA GLU A 2 -2.72 -22.73 -27.07
C GLU A 2 -3.35 -22.23 -25.76
N THR A 3 -2.66 -22.42 -24.65
CA THR A 3 -3.08 -21.91 -23.35
C THR A 3 -2.91 -20.39 -23.35
N PRO A 4 -3.95 -19.60 -23.06
CA PRO A 4 -3.84 -18.14 -23.02
C PRO A 4 -2.82 -17.75 -21.95
N ARG A 5 -1.77 -17.02 -22.35
CA ARG A 5 -0.80 -16.45 -21.41
C ARG A 5 -1.46 -15.26 -20.71
N VAL A 6 -1.63 -15.38 -19.40
CA VAL A 6 -2.06 -14.27 -18.54
C VAL A 6 -0.93 -13.23 -18.55
N HIS A 7 -1.25 -12.01 -19.01
CA HIS A 7 -0.30 -10.90 -18.92
C HIS A 7 -0.18 -10.46 -17.46
N VAL A 8 1.05 -10.47 -16.95
CA VAL A 8 1.40 -9.87 -15.66
C VAL A 8 2.09 -8.54 -15.98
N PRO A 9 1.51 -7.40 -15.60
CA PRO A 9 2.10 -6.11 -15.87
C PRO A 9 3.43 -5.95 -15.12
N THR A 10 4.38 -5.31 -15.77
CA THR A 10 5.62 -4.83 -15.17
C THR A 10 5.35 -3.65 -14.26
N LEU A 11 6.27 -3.36 -13.32
CA LEU A 11 6.15 -2.18 -12.46
C LEU A 11 5.99 -0.89 -13.27
N GLN A 12 6.69 -0.76 -14.41
CA GLN A 12 6.59 0.40 -15.30
C GLN A 12 5.18 0.55 -15.90
N GLU A 13 4.55 -0.56 -16.30
CA GLU A 13 3.17 -0.55 -16.78
C GLU A 13 2.17 -0.21 -15.66
N GLU A 14 2.42 -0.68 -14.43
CA GLU A 14 1.60 -0.32 -13.28
C GLU A 14 1.72 1.16 -12.89
N VAL A 15 2.91 1.77 -13.02
CA VAL A 15 3.12 3.17 -12.66
C VAL A 15 2.80 4.15 -13.78
N ALA A 16 2.74 3.70 -15.03
CA ALA A 16 2.52 4.56 -16.21
C ALA A 16 1.28 5.48 -16.08
N PRO A 17 0.13 5.03 -15.55
CA PRO A 17 -1.04 5.90 -15.36
C PRO A 17 -0.80 7.05 -14.36
N TYR A 18 0.18 6.93 -13.48
CA TYR A 18 0.41 7.84 -12.35
C TYR A 18 1.63 8.74 -12.54
N VAL A 19 2.39 8.56 -13.62
CA VAL A 19 3.66 9.26 -13.84
C VAL A 19 3.52 10.79 -13.90
N ASN A 20 2.36 11.27 -14.39
CA ASN A 20 2.08 12.69 -14.56
C ASN A 20 1.43 13.36 -13.34
N LEU A 21 1.17 12.61 -12.26
CA LEU A 21 0.57 13.17 -11.06
C LEU A 21 1.60 14.02 -10.29
N SER A 22 1.19 15.20 -9.86
CA SER A 22 1.95 15.99 -8.89
C SER A 22 2.10 15.24 -7.55
N HIS A 23 3.03 15.70 -6.70
CA HIS A 23 3.16 15.14 -5.36
C HIS A 23 1.88 15.28 -4.52
N VAL A 24 1.13 16.38 -4.70
CA VAL A 24 -0.12 16.64 -4.00
C VAL A 24 -1.22 15.68 -4.45
N GLU A 25 -1.34 15.44 -5.77
CA GLU A 25 -2.32 14.51 -6.31
C GLU A 25 -2.01 13.07 -5.90
N ARG A 26 -0.73 12.67 -5.93
CA ARG A 26 -0.29 11.35 -5.44
C ARG A 26 -0.62 11.17 -3.96
N ALA A 27 -0.33 12.16 -3.12
CA ALA A 27 -0.67 12.10 -1.70
C ALA A 27 -2.19 12.03 -1.46
N THR A 28 -2.97 12.76 -2.25
CA THR A 28 -4.44 12.77 -2.16
C THR A 28 -5.02 11.41 -2.57
N MET A 29 -4.55 10.85 -3.68
CA MET A 29 -4.92 9.51 -4.14
C MET A 29 -4.57 8.46 -3.09
N LEU A 30 -3.34 8.48 -2.57
CA LEU A 30 -2.91 7.53 -1.55
C LEU A 30 -3.79 7.62 -0.28
N ARG A 31 -4.10 8.83 0.19
CA ARG A 31 -5.03 9.03 1.31
C ARG A 31 -6.42 8.47 1.03
N ALA A 32 -6.96 8.69 -0.17
CA ALA A 32 -8.27 8.17 -0.56
C ALA A 32 -8.28 6.63 -0.58
N VAL A 33 -7.26 6.00 -1.19
CA VAL A 33 -7.11 4.54 -1.27
C VAL A 33 -6.95 3.95 0.13
N CYS A 34 -6.09 4.50 0.99
CA CYS A 34 -5.95 4.04 2.38
C CYS A 34 -7.26 4.15 3.16
N ARG A 35 -8.00 5.26 3.03
CA ARG A 35 -9.32 5.43 3.68
C ARG A 35 -10.36 4.43 3.17
N ALA A 36 -10.35 4.11 1.87
CA ALA A 36 -11.23 3.09 1.31
C ALA A 36 -10.86 1.70 1.85
N GLY A 37 -9.56 1.36 1.85
CA GLY A 37 -9.05 0.09 2.39
C GLY A 37 -9.43 -0.12 3.85
N VAL A 38 -9.27 0.90 4.71
CA VAL A 38 -9.70 0.83 6.12
C VAL A 38 -11.20 0.60 6.23
N ARG A 39 -12.03 1.31 5.46
CA ARG A 39 -13.48 1.11 5.47
C ARG A 39 -13.87 -0.31 5.05
N MET A 40 -13.21 -0.84 4.01
CA MET A 40 -13.42 -2.21 3.56
C MET A 40 -13.02 -3.22 4.63
N ALA A 41 -11.85 -3.04 5.26
CA ALA A 41 -11.38 -3.91 6.33
C ALA A 41 -12.34 -3.89 7.54
N MET A 42 -12.82 -2.72 7.94
CA MET A 42 -13.78 -2.56 9.04
C MET A 42 -15.14 -3.22 8.76
N ALA A 43 -15.54 -3.30 7.49
CA ALA A 43 -16.80 -3.95 7.10
C ALA A 43 -16.73 -5.49 7.12
N ARG A 44 -15.54 -6.07 7.33
CA ARG A 44 -15.37 -7.53 7.32
C ARG A 44 -15.85 -8.16 8.64
N PRO A 45 -16.44 -9.37 8.60
CA PRO A 45 -16.78 -10.12 9.81
C PRO A 45 -15.59 -10.45 10.71
N ASP A 46 -14.39 -10.60 10.12
CA ASP A 46 -13.13 -10.94 10.78
C ASP A 46 -12.23 -9.72 11.05
N THR A 47 -12.79 -8.51 11.07
CA THR A 47 -12.04 -7.25 11.22
C THR A 47 -11.00 -7.27 12.36
N ALA A 48 -11.36 -7.84 13.52
CA ALA A 48 -10.45 -7.93 14.66
C ALA A 48 -9.19 -8.75 14.35
N GLN A 49 -9.33 -9.85 13.61
CA GLN A 49 -8.21 -10.68 13.18
C GLN A 49 -7.35 -9.97 12.12
N VAL A 50 -8.00 -9.30 11.16
CA VAL A 50 -7.31 -8.54 10.11
C VAL A 50 -6.44 -7.43 10.71
N PHE A 51 -6.98 -6.66 11.65
CA PHE A 51 -6.22 -5.59 12.32
C PHE A 51 -5.20 -6.10 13.34
N ALA A 52 -5.39 -7.30 13.88
CA ALA A 52 -4.40 -7.95 14.75
C ALA A 52 -3.23 -8.56 13.96
N HIS A 53 -3.42 -8.85 12.67
CA HIS A 53 -2.38 -9.42 11.82
C HIS A 53 -1.19 -8.46 11.69
N ARG A 54 0.00 -9.00 11.91
CA ARG A 54 1.28 -8.32 11.67
C ARG A 54 2.02 -9.16 10.63
N ASP A 55 2.28 -8.57 9.48
CA ASP A 55 3.18 -9.19 8.51
C ASP A 55 4.52 -9.47 9.20
N PRO A 56 5.11 -10.66 9.02
CA PRO A 56 6.42 -10.95 9.57
C PRO A 56 7.45 -10.07 8.85
N LEU A 57 7.92 -9.03 9.53
CA LEU A 57 8.97 -8.15 9.04
C LEU A 57 10.31 -8.58 9.62
N SER A 58 11.39 -8.35 8.86
CA SER A 58 12.73 -8.47 9.44
C SER A 58 12.96 -7.36 10.46
N ALA A 59 13.77 -7.62 11.50
CA ALA A 59 14.12 -6.60 12.49
C ALA A 59 14.75 -5.34 11.85
N ALA A 60 15.48 -5.50 10.74
CA ALA A 60 16.03 -4.37 9.98
C ALA A 60 14.93 -3.51 9.35
N THR A 61 13.90 -4.14 8.75
CA THR A 61 12.75 -3.45 8.17
C THR A 61 11.93 -2.73 9.23
N GLU A 62 11.72 -3.34 10.39
CA GLU A 62 11.02 -2.72 11.52
C GLU A 62 11.78 -1.48 12.02
N ALA A 63 13.11 -1.57 12.18
CA ALA A 63 13.94 -0.45 12.61
C ALA A 63 13.93 0.71 11.60
N GLN A 64 13.99 0.42 10.31
CA GLN A 64 13.88 1.42 9.25
C GLN A 64 12.52 2.11 9.25
N LEU A 65 11.43 1.35 9.35
CA LEU A 65 10.08 1.90 9.43
C LEU A 65 9.92 2.80 10.66
N ALA A 66 10.42 2.38 11.82
CA ALA A 66 10.41 3.19 13.03
C ALA A 66 11.21 4.50 12.86
N CYS A 67 12.33 4.47 12.13
CA CYS A 67 13.09 5.67 11.80
C CYS A 67 12.28 6.65 10.94
N LEU A 68 11.73 6.16 9.82
CA LEU A 68 10.90 6.94 8.91
C LEU A 68 9.70 7.57 9.62
N MET A 69 9.04 6.82 10.50
CA MET A 69 7.90 7.33 11.28
C MET A 69 8.30 8.45 12.25
N ARG A 70 9.49 8.39 12.85
CA ARG A 70 9.99 9.47 13.72
C ARG A 70 10.29 10.72 12.90
N GLU A 71 11.04 10.58 11.81
CA GLU A 71 11.41 11.68 10.92
C GLU A 71 10.16 12.43 10.42
N PHE A 72 9.15 11.69 9.96
CA PHE A 72 7.90 12.27 9.49
C PHE A 72 7.13 13.04 10.58
N ARG A 73 7.19 12.60 11.85
CA ARG A 73 6.51 13.29 12.96
C ARG A 73 7.26 14.53 13.46
N SER A 74 8.56 14.60 13.20
CA SER A 74 9.42 15.72 13.62
C SER A 74 9.59 16.81 12.55
N ALA A 75 9.15 16.56 11.32
CA ALA A 75 9.15 17.49 10.20
C ALA A 75 7.84 18.30 10.12
#